data_AF-A0A7S1W4K5-F1
#
_entry.id   AF-A0A7S1W4K5-F1
#
_cell.length_a   1.000
_cell.length_b   1.000
_cell.length_c   1.000
_cell.angle_alpha   90.00
_cell.angle_beta   90.00
_cell.angle_gamma   90.00
#
_symmetry.space_group_name_H-M   'P 1'
#
loop_
_entity.id
_entity.type
_entity.pdbx_description
1 polymer ?
#
loop_
_entity_poly.entity_id
_entity_poly.type
_entity_poly.pdbx_seq_one_letter_code
_entity_poly.pdbx_strand_id
1 'polypeptide(L)'
;KSSWTQVVPRLLAQLVVNEVVLVSPVAKAFVSAGRQCGPGAAAGWLSLAKQLSAADCACPELPQPLVDEGAIGAASALMERCVADGPTQLTGIEALSSLVGSRWGGLVAFAEMGGMLRIEAAMRAHEKNEVLQTKGIRALASGIGWPQEIQTKAQYSHKRAVLLTKAAMRQHVESPELQTAALEGLSKYLEKAQCVEDVTEEGGAGLIKAVMARHSTESK
;
A
#
# COMPACT_ATOMS: atom_id res chain seq x y z
N LYS A 1 -1.66 -28.36 -6.95
CA LYS A 1 -1.45 -28.26 -5.48
C LYS A 1 -2.06 -26.94 -5.03
N SER A 2 -3.10 -26.96 -4.20
CA SER A 2 -3.69 -25.72 -3.67
C SER A 2 -2.66 -25.04 -2.77
N SER A 3 -2.34 -23.77 -3.05
CA SER A 3 -1.46 -22.98 -2.19
C SER A 3 -2.15 -22.77 -0.84
N TRP A 4 -1.40 -22.85 0.26
CA TRP A 4 -1.91 -22.59 1.61
C TRP A 4 -2.65 -21.25 1.70
N THR A 5 -2.26 -20.28 0.86
CA THR A 5 -2.91 -18.97 0.74
C THR A 5 -4.39 -19.06 0.42
N GLN A 6 -4.83 -20.01 -0.41
CA GLN A 6 -6.26 -20.17 -0.74
C GLN A 6 -7.00 -21.03 0.29
N VAL A 7 -6.28 -21.96 0.93
CA VAL A 7 -6.88 -22.94 1.85
C VAL A 7 -7.19 -22.28 3.20
N VAL A 8 -6.27 -21.48 3.75
CA VAL A 8 -6.42 -20.90 5.09
C VAL A 8 -7.64 -19.97 5.20
N PRO A 9 -7.87 -18.98 4.30
CA PRO A 9 -9.05 -18.12 4.37
C PRO A 9 -10.37 -18.90 4.28
N ARG A 10 -10.41 -19.95 3.45
CA ARG A 10 -11.61 -20.80 3.30
C ARG A 10 -11.89 -21.61 4.55
N LEU A 11 -10.86 -22.21 5.16
CA LEU A 11 -11.00 -22.93 6.42
C LEU A 11 -11.43 -21.99 7.55
N LEU A 12 -10.83 -20.81 7.65
CA LEU A 12 -11.24 -19.81 8.64
C LEU A 12 -12.70 -19.39 8.44
N ALA A 13 -13.12 -19.12 7.21
CA ALA A 13 -14.51 -18.83 6.89
C ALA A 13 -15.45 -19.97 7.31
N GLN A 14 -15.08 -21.23 7.03
CA GLN A 14 -15.86 -22.39 7.45
C GLN A 14 -15.95 -22.52 8.97
N LEU A 15 -14.87 -22.26 9.71
CA LEU A 15 -14.88 -22.33 11.17
C LEU A 15 -15.75 -21.21 11.79
N VAL A 16 -15.72 -20.01 11.22
CA VAL A 16 -16.56 -18.88 11.67
C VAL A 16 -18.03 -19.13 11.34
N VAL A 17 -18.36 -19.51 10.09
CA VAL A 17 -19.74 -19.75 9.64
C VAL A 17 -20.42 -20.89 10.40
N ASN A 18 -19.66 -21.92 10.78
CA ASN A 18 -20.18 -23.03 11.60
C ASN A 18 -20.11 -22.74 13.10
N GLU A 19 -19.86 -21.50 13.51
CA GLU A 19 -19.80 -21.05 14.92
C GLU A 19 -18.79 -21.83 15.79
N VAL A 20 -17.78 -22.45 15.17
CA VAL A 20 -16.73 -23.19 15.87
C VAL A 20 -15.78 -22.23 16.57
N VAL A 21 -15.59 -21.04 16.00
CA VAL A 21 -14.75 -19.97 16.54
C VAL A 21 -15.42 -18.61 16.38
N LEU A 22 -15.20 -17.72 17.34
CA LEU A 22 -15.64 -16.33 17.25
C LEU A 22 -14.61 -15.49 16.46
N VAL A 23 -15.09 -14.51 15.70
CA VAL A 23 -14.26 -13.67 14.82
C VAL A 23 -13.22 -12.84 15.60
N SER A 24 -13.59 -12.24 16.73
CA SER A 24 -12.68 -11.40 17.52
C SER A 24 -11.47 -12.19 18.08
N PRO A 25 -11.64 -13.36 18.73
CA PRO A 25 -10.51 -14.21 19.12
C PRO A 25 -9.60 -14.61 17.94
N VAL A 26 -10.17 -14.90 16.77
CA VAL A 26 -9.40 -15.21 15.55
C VAL A 26 -8.56 -14.00 15.12
N ALA A 27 -9.16 -12.81 15.04
CA ALA A 27 -8.45 -11.58 14.68
C ALA A 27 -7.32 -11.28 15.67
N LYS A 28 -7.60 -11.38 16.98
CA LYS A 28 -6.61 -11.17 18.04
C LYS A 28 -5.44 -12.14 17.95
N ALA A 29 -5.72 -13.43 17.75
CA ALA A 29 -4.69 -14.45 17.58
C ALA A 29 -3.85 -14.19 16.32
N PHE A 30 -4.49 -13.84 15.21
CA PHE A 30 -3.82 -13.52 13.95
C PHE A 30 -2.87 -12.32 14.08
N VAL A 31 -3.32 -11.22 14.72
CA VAL A 31 -2.50 -10.04 14.95
C VAL A 31 -1.35 -10.33 15.92
N SER A 32 -1.60 -11.10 16.98
CA SER A 32 -0.56 -11.55 17.92
C SER A 32 0.55 -12.32 17.20
N ALA A 33 0.18 -13.24 16.30
CA ALA A 33 1.14 -13.98 15.47
C ALA A 33 1.96 -13.03 14.56
N GLY A 34 1.33 -12.01 13.97
CA GLY A 34 2.01 -11.00 13.15
C GLY A 34 3.06 -10.20 13.92
N ARG A 35 2.76 -9.85 15.18
CA ARG A 35 3.70 -9.14 16.07
C ARG A 35 4.94 -9.98 16.37
N GLN A 36 4.79 -11.29 16.49
CA GLN A 36 5.87 -12.24 16.79
C GLN A 36 6.57 -12.79 15.53
N CYS A 37 6.08 -12.43 14.34
CA CYS A 37 6.56 -12.96 13.08
C CYS A 37 7.99 -12.47 12.77
N GLY A 38 8.91 -13.42 12.55
CA GLY A 38 10.28 -13.12 12.10
C GLY A 38 10.35 -12.80 10.60
N PRO A 39 11.49 -12.27 10.11
CA PRO A 39 11.65 -11.87 8.71
C PRO A 39 11.28 -12.95 7.69
N GLY A 40 11.64 -14.21 7.95
CA GLY A 40 11.37 -15.33 7.03
C GLY A 40 9.88 -15.66 6.84
N ALA A 41 9.00 -15.22 7.72
CA ALA A 41 7.55 -15.43 7.62
C ALA A 41 6.77 -14.14 7.34
N ALA A 42 7.45 -12.98 7.26
CA ALA A 42 6.83 -11.67 7.17
C ALA A 42 5.94 -11.52 5.93
N ALA A 43 6.49 -11.81 4.74
CA ALA A 43 5.73 -11.76 3.49
C ALA A 43 4.52 -12.72 3.49
N GLY A 44 4.65 -13.91 4.10
CA GLY A 44 3.54 -14.86 4.24
C GLY A 44 2.42 -14.29 5.12
N TRP A 45 2.74 -13.75 6.30
CA TRP A 45 1.76 -13.16 7.18
C TRP A 45 1.05 -11.96 6.52
N LEU A 46 1.80 -11.06 5.86
CA LEU A 46 1.24 -9.91 5.14
C LEU A 46 0.33 -10.34 4.00
N SER A 47 0.73 -11.38 3.24
CA SER A 47 -0.10 -11.93 2.16
C SER A 47 -1.42 -12.48 2.70
N LEU A 48 -1.39 -13.13 3.86
CA LEU A 48 -2.62 -13.62 4.50
C LEU A 48 -3.46 -12.44 5.03
N ALA A 49 -2.84 -11.42 5.63
CA ALA A 49 -3.53 -10.21 6.08
C ALA A 49 -4.26 -9.50 4.93
N LYS A 50 -3.60 -9.38 3.76
CA LYS A 50 -4.19 -8.87 2.52
C LYS A 50 -5.46 -9.65 2.14
N GLN A 51 -5.38 -10.98 2.13
CA GLN A 51 -6.50 -11.83 1.71
C GLN A 51 -7.66 -11.82 2.70
N LEU A 52 -7.37 -11.81 4.01
CA LEU A 52 -8.39 -11.77 5.06
C LEU A 52 -9.05 -10.40 5.22
N SER A 53 -8.49 -9.35 4.62
CA SER A 53 -9.04 -7.98 4.65
C SER A 53 -9.59 -7.49 3.31
N ALA A 54 -9.47 -8.32 2.26
CA ALA A 54 -9.98 -8.00 0.93
C ALA A 54 -11.51 -7.86 0.93
N ALA A 55 -12.03 -7.02 0.03
CA ALA A 55 -13.47 -6.76 -0.08
C ALA A 55 -14.27 -8.02 -0.45
N ASP A 56 -13.65 -8.95 -1.17
CA ASP A 56 -14.19 -10.24 -1.61
C ASP A 56 -13.70 -11.41 -0.76
N CYS A 57 -13.21 -11.15 0.47
CA CYS A 57 -12.69 -12.24 1.29
C CYS A 57 -13.79 -13.24 1.68
N ALA A 58 -13.40 -14.49 1.87
CA ALA A 58 -14.32 -15.58 2.22
C ALA A 58 -15.03 -15.39 3.58
N CYS A 59 -14.54 -14.48 4.43
CA CYS A 59 -15.08 -14.19 5.76
C CYS A 59 -15.29 -12.68 5.93
N PRO A 60 -16.37 -12.11 5.37
CA PRO A 60 -16.59 -10.65 5.31
C PRO A 60 -16.73 -9.97 6.68
N GLU A 61 -16.91 -10.75 7.75
CA GLU A 61 -16.98 -10.28 9.14
C GLU A 61 -15.61 -10.01 9.75
N LEU A 62 -14.53 -10.54 9.19
CA LEU A 62 -13.18 -10.48 9.75
C LEU A 62 -12.40 -9.18 9.51
N PRO A 63 -12.55 -8.44 8.39
CA PRO A 63 -11.75 -7.24 8.11
C PRO A 63 -11.81 -6.16 9.20
N GLN A 64 -12.99 -5.85 9.75
CA GLN A 64 -13.13 -4.82 10.78
C GLN A 64 -12.47 -5.25 12.11
N PRO A 65 -12.73 -6.46 12.65
CA PRO A 65 -11.99 -6.99 13.81
C PRO A 65 -10.48 -7.02 13.62
N LEU A 66 -9.96 -7.28 12.42
CA LEU A 66 -8.52 -7.19 12.16
C LEU A 66 -7.97 -5.78 12.34
N VAL A 67 -8.71 -4.76 11.88
CA VAL A 67 -8.36 -3.36 12.09
C VAL A 67 -8.40 -3.02 13.58
N ASP A 68 -9.48 -3.39 14.27
CA ASP A 68 -9.70 -3.10 15.70
C ASP A 68 -8.61 -3.74 16.59
N GLU A 69 -8.15 -4.95 16.24
CA GLU A 69 -7.07 -5.65 16.96
C GLU A 69 -5.66 -5.13 16.61
N GLY A 70 -5.54 -4.20 15.65
CA GLY A 70 -4.30 -3.52 15.31
C GLY A 70 -3.46 -4.22 14.23
N ALA A 71 -4.08 -4.88 13.26
CA ALA A 71 -3.39 -5.53 12.14
C ALA A 71 -2.54 -4.53 11.32
N ILE A 72 -3.00 -3.29 11.15
CA ILE A 72 -2.27 -2.23 10.44
C ILE A 72 -0.95 -1.90 11.14
N GLY A 73 -0.97 -1.82 12.48
CA GLY A 73 0.24 -1.58 13.26
C GLY A 73 1.21 -2.76 13.19
N ALA A 74 0.70 -4.00 13.25
CA ALA A 74 1.51 -5.19 13.10
C ALA A 74 2.16 -5.28 11.70
N ALA A 75 1.40 -4.98 10.64
CA ALA A 75 1.91 -4.93 9.27
C ALA A 75 3.00 -3.86 9.10
N SER A 76 2.77 -2.67 9.64
CA SER A 76 3.72 -1.55 9.57
C SER A 76 5.02 -1.88 10.32
N ALA A 77 4.95 -2.50 11.49
CA ALA A 77 6.12 -2.94 12.25
C ALA A 77 6.89 -4.07 11.54
N LEU A 78 6.19 -4.97 10.82
CA LEU A 78 6.84 -5.99 10.00
C LEU A 78 7.62 -5.37 8.83
N MET A 79 7.00 -4.43 8.12
CA MET A 79 7.66 -3.69 7.04
C MET A 79 8.88 -2.92 7.57
N GLU A 80 8.81 -2.37 8.78
CA GLU A 80 9.98 -1.72 9.41
C GLU A 80 11.17 -2.65 9.60
N ARG A 81 10.94 -3.79 10.26
CA ARG A 81 12.00 -4.74 10.57
C ARG A 81 12.60 -5.36 9.32
N CYS A 82 11.81 -5.45 8.25
CA CYS A 82 12.19 -6.10 7.00
C CYS A 82 12.39 -5.08 5.88
N VAL A 83 12.90 -3.88 6.20
CA VAL A 83 13.07 -2.78 5.23
C VAL A 83 13.86 -3.19 3.97
N ALA A 84 14.84 -4.07 4.12
CA ALA A 84 15.68 -4.56 3.01
C ALA A 84 15.03 -5.68 2.18
N ASP A 85 13.89 -6.25 2.62
CA ASP A 85 13.23 -7.36 1.93
C ASP A 85 12.13 -6.84 0.98
N GLY A 86 12.44 -6.82 -0.32
CA GLY A 86 11.54 -6.31 -1.37
C GLY A 86 10.18 -7.01 -1.41
N PRO A 87 10.10 -8.35 -1.36
CA PRO A 87 8.83 -9.07 -1.27
C PRO A 87 7.97 -8.64 -0.07
N THR A 88 8.56 -8.54 1.13
CA THR A 88 7.85 -8.07 2.33
C THR A 88 7.36 -6.64 2.17
N GLN A 89 8.15 -5.74 1.60
CA GLN A 89 7.70 -4.36 1.36
C GLN A 89 6.55 -4.31 0.36
N LEU A 90 6.65 -5.01 -0.76
CA LEU A 90 5.61 -5.06 -1.79
C LEU A 90 4.31 -5.63 -1.22
N THR A 91 4.36 -6.81 -0.59
CA THR A 91 3.18 -7.42 0.03
C THR A 91 2.66 -6.58 1.19
N GLY A 92 3.52 -5.86 1.90
CA GLY A 92 3.15 -4.95 2.97
C GLY A 92 2.31 -3.77 2.48
N ILE A 93 2.72 -3.11 1.39
CA ILE A 93 1.92 -2.03 0.76
C ILE A 93 0.54 -2.56 0.36
N GLU A 94 0.48 -3.75 -0.23
CA GLU A 94 -0.79 -4.36 -0.62
C GLU A 94 -1.67 -4.73 0.58
N ALA A 95 -1.07 -5.31 1.63
CA ALA A 95 -1.78 -5.66 2.85
C ALA A 95 -2.34 -4.42 3.55
N LEU A 96 -1.56 -3.34 3.65
CA LEU A 96 -2.03 -2.07 4.20
C LEU A 96 -3.18 -1.48 3.37
N SER A 97 -3.08 -1.52 2.04
CA SER A 97 -4.17 -1.08 1.15
C SER A 97 -5.45 -1.88 1.39
N SER A 98 -5.36 -3.22 1.47
CA SER A 98 -6.50 -4.08 1.75
C SER A 98 -7.07 -3.89 3.16
N LEU A 99 -6.22 -3.69 4.18
CA LEU A 99 -6.64 -3.44 5.56
C LEU A 99 -7.33 -2.09 5.74
N VAL A 100 -6.85 -1.04 5.06
CA VAL A 100 -7.53 0.25 5.01
C VAL A 100 -8.86 0.13 4.27
N GLY A 101 -8.84 -0.40 3.04
CA GLY A 101 -10.02 -0.54 2.19
C GLY A 101 -10.80 0.77 2.07
N SER A 102 -12.13 0.69 2.19
CA SER A 102 -13.04 1.85 2.26
C SER A 102 -13.41 2.24 3.70
N ARG A 103 -12.76 1.66 4.72
CA ARG A 103 -13.15 1.82 6.12
C ARG A 103 -12.46 3.03 6.75
N TRP A 104 -13.26 3.91 7.37
CA TRP A 104 -12.74 5.07 8.08
C TRP A 104 -11.78 4.70 9.22
N GLY A 105 -12.15 3.71 10.03
CA GLY A 105 -11.27 3.22 11.12
C GLY A 105 -9.91 2.71 10.60
N GLY A 106 -9.92 2.04 9.44
CA GLY A 106 -8.69 1.59 8.79
C GLY A 106 -7.81 2.76 8.34
N LEU A 107 -8.40 3.78 7.72
CA LEU A 107 -7.68 4.99 7.30
C LEU A 107 -7.10 5.76 8.49
N VAL A 108 -7.87 5.93 9.57
CA VAL A 108 -7.40 6.58 10.80
C VAL A 108 -6.21 5.81 11.36
N ALA A 109 -6.35 4.50 11.58
CA ALA A 109 -5.28 3.65 12.11
C ALA A 109 -4.02 3.68 11.21
N PHE A 110 -4.18 3.65 9.89
CA PHE A 110 -3.08 3.80 8.94
C PHE A 110 -2.35 5.13 9.10
N ALA A 111 -3.08 6.22 9.28
CA ALA A 111 -2.50 7.54 9.51
C ALA A 111 -1.73 7.60 10.84
N GLU A 112 -2.30 7.11 11.96
CA GLU A 112 -1.61 7.16 13.27
C GLU A 112 -0.34 6.30 13.27
N MET A 113 -0.34 5.17 12.56
CA MET A 113 0.82 4.29 12.47
C MET A 113 1.88 4.77 11.48
N GLY A 114 1.75 5.99 10.93
CA GLY A 114 2.71 6.54 9.97
C GLY A 114 2.74 5.77 8.65
N GLY A 115 1.61 5.22 8.21
CA GLY A 115 1.53 4.37 7.03
C GLY A 115 2.07 5.03 5.75
N MET A 116 1.86 6.34 5.56
CA MET A 116 2.46 7.07 4.42
C MET A 116 3.99 7.08 4.49
N LEU A 117 4.57 7.39 5.65
CA LEU A 117 6.02 7.36 5.83
C LEU A 117 6.58 5.95 5.59
N ARG A 118 5.84 4.91 5.96
CA ARG A 118 6.23 3.52 5.70
C ARG A 118 6.31 3.23 4.20
N ILE A 119 5.32 3.66 3.42
CA ILE A 119 5.32 3.51 1.96
C ILE A 119 6.47 4.30 1.34
N GLU A 120 6.69 5.55 1.77
CA GLU A 120 7.83 6.34 1.29
C GLU A 120 9.17 5.65 1.57
N ALA A 121 9.35 5.09 2.77
CA ALA A 121 10.56 4.36 3.14
C ALA A 121 10.76 3.11 2.27
N ALA A 122 9.70 2.35 2.02
CA ALA A 122 9.72 1.19 1.13
C ALA A 122 10.14 1.58 -0.30
N MET A 123 9.58 2.66 -0.84
CA MET A 123 9.92 3.15 -2.17
C MET A 123 11.40 3.56 -2.27
N ARG A 124 11.94 4.23 -1.24
CA ARG A 124 13.37 4.61 -1.23
C ARG A 124 14.29 3.38 -1.13
N ALA A 125 13.94 2.40 -0.31
CA ALA A 125 14.75 1.19 -0.12
C ALA A 125 14.74 0.27 -1.36
N HIS A 126 13.69 0.35 -2.19
CA HIS A 126 13.46 -0.53 -3.34
C HIS A 126 13.25 0.25 -4.63
N GLU A 127 14.11 1.24 -4.90
CA GLU A 127 14.01 2.13 -6.06
C GLU A 127 13.94 1.38 -7.41
N LYS A 128 14.57 0.20 -7.51
CA LYS A 128 14.63 -0.62 -8.72
C LYS A 128 13.47 -1.61 -8.86
N ASN A 129 12.57 -1.70 -7.89
CA ASN A 129 11.42 -2.59 -7.96
C ASN A 129 10.22 -1.85 -8.56
N GLU A 130 10.03 -2.00 -9.87
CA GLU A 130 8.98 -1.35 -10.64
C GLU A 130 7.58 -1.53 -10.03
N VAL A 131 7.17 -2.77 -9.72
CA VAL A 131 5.83 -3.07 -9.19
C VAL A 131 5.59 -2.39 -7.84
N LEU A 132 6.62 -2.37 -6.98
CA LEU A 132 6.58 -1.68 -5.70
C LEU A 132 6.45 -0.17 -5.90
N GLN A 133 7.23 0.42 -6.81
CA GLN A 133 7.15 1.84 -7.13
C GLN A 133 5.76 2.22 -7.65
N THR A 134 5.20 1.46 -8.60
CA THR A 134 3.85 1.70 -9.15
C THR A 134 2.79 1.72 -8.06
N LYS A 135 2.82 0.73 -7.14
CA LYS A 135 1.86 0.68 -6.02
C LYS A 135 2.10 1.78 -5.01
N GLY A 136 3.35 2.10 -4.71
CA GLY A 136 3.73 3.20 -3.83
C GLY A 136 3.23 4.55 -4.36
N ILE A 137 3.42 4.84 -5.65
CA ILE A 137 2.91 6.03 -6.32
C ILE A 137 1.39 6.12 -6.19
N ARG A 138 0.65 5.05 -6.51
CA ARG A 138 -0.81 5.03 -6.39
C ARG A 138 -1.28 5.31 -4.95
N ALA A 139 -0.58 4.74 -3.96
CA ALA A 139 -0.89 4.98 -2.55
C ALA A 139 -0.62 6.44 -2.14
N LEU A 140 0.54 7.00 -2.50
CA LEU A 140 0.88 8.41 -2.23
C LEU A 140 -0.09 9.38 -2.93
N ALA A 141 -0.49 9.08 -4.16
CA ALA A 141 -1.46 9.86 -4.92
C ALA A 141 -2.86 9.81 -4.32
N SER A 142 -3.20 8.77 -3.56
CA SER A 142 -4.48 8.73 -2.83
C SER A 142 -4.50 9.70 -1.64
N GLY A 143 -3.33 9.96 -1.03
CA GLY A 143 -3.18 10.81 0.15
C GLY A 143 -3.70 12.23 -0.04
N ILE A 144 -3.58 12.79 -1.26
CA ILE A 144 -4.02 14.16 -1.54
C ILE A 144 -5.54 14.36 -1.45
N GLY A 145 -6.31 13.27 -1.59
CA GLY A 145 -7.77 13.29 -1.49
C GLY A 145 -8.30 13.13 -0.07
N TRP A 146 -7.43 12.88 0.92
CA TRP A 146 -7.86 12.65 2.29
C TRP A 146 -8.25 13.94 3.02
N PRO A 147 -9.10 13.88 4.05
CA PRO A 147 -9.34 15.02 4.93
C PRO A 147 -8.03 15.57 5.52
N GLN A 148 -7.93 16.88 5.69
CA GLN A 148 -6.69 17.55 6.14
C GLN A 148 -6.18 17.03 7.49
N GLU A 149 -7.09 16.66 8.40
CA GLU A 149 -6.74 16.04 9.68
C GLU A 149 -6.01 14.69 9.50
N ILE A 150 -6.45 13.87 8.55
CA ILE A 150 -5.84 12.58 8.22
C ILE A 150 -4.50 12.80 7.53
N GLN A 151 -4.41 13.76 6.60
CA GLN A 151 -3.14 14.11 5.96
C GLN A 151 -2.10 14.55 7.01
N THR A 152 -2.51 15.41 7.95
CA THR A 152 -1.64 15.88 9.04
C THR A 152 -1.19 14.72 9.93
N LYS A 153 -2.12 13.86 10.32
CA LYS A 153 -1.85 12.68 11.16
C LYS A 153 -0.91 11.68 10.48
N ALA A 154 -1.12 11.45 9.19
CA ALA A 154 -0.26 10.59 8.35
C ALA A 154 1.09 11.25 8.00
N GLN A 155 1.31 12.51 8.41
CA GLN A 155 2.45 13.33 8.01
C GLN A 155 2.62 13.37 6.48
N TYR A 156 1.50 13.41 5.75
CA TYR A 156 1.49 13.44 4.29
C TYR A 156 2.09 14.75 3.77
N SER A 157 2.91 14.65 2.73
CA SER A 157 3.49 15.79 2.02
C SER A 157 3.40 15.56 0.52
N HIS A 158 2.56 16.35 -0.16
CA HIS A 158 2.45 16.27 -1.62
C HIS A 158 3.79 16.57 -2.30
N LYS A 159 4.60 17.50 -1.77
CA LYS A 159 5.94 17.78 -2.27
C LYS A 159 6.85 16.55 -2.25
N ARG A 160 6.90 15.81 -1.13
CA ARG A 160 7.67 14.54 -1.06
C ARG A 160 7.09 13.49 -2.01
N ALA A 161 5.76 13.40 -2.12
CA ALA A 161 5.10 12.48 -3.01
C ALA A 161 5.45 12.75 -4.48
N VAL A 162 5.39 14.01 -4.92
CA VAL A 162 5.80 14.45 -6.26
C VAL A 162 7.27 14.09 -6.54
N LEU A 163 8.17 14.36 -5.60
CA LEU A 163 9.59 14.03 -5.75
C LEU A 163 9.83 12.53 -5.92
N LEU A 164 9.17 11.70 -5.09
CA LEU A 164 9.26 10.23 -5.20
C LEU A 164 8.67 9.73 -6.53
N THR A 165 7.54 10.28 -6.97
CA THR A 165 6.94 9.96 -8.27
C THR A 165 7.88 10.31 -9.42
N LYS A 166 8.47 11.51 -9.45
CA LYS A 166 9.45 11.91 -10.47
C LYS A 166 10.69 10.99 -10.46
N ALA A 167 11.19 10.64 -9.27
CA ALA A 167 12.33 9.72 -9.15
C ALA A 167 12.02 8.34 -9.74
N ALA A 168 10.88 7.76 -9.39
CA ALA A 168 10.43 6.48 -9.95
C ALA A 168 10.24 6.54 -11.47
N MET A 169 9.65 7.62 -12.00
CA MET A 169 9.49 7.81 -13.45
C MET A 169 10.84 7.80 -14.19
N ARG A 170 11.87 8.48 -13.64
CA ARG A 170 13.22 8.49 -14.23
C ARG A 170 13.87 7.11 -14.21
N GLN A 171 13.69 6.38 -13.10
CA GLN A 171 14.30 5.06 -12.91
C GLN A 171 13.65 3.97 -13.76
N HIS A 172 12.36 4.10 -14.06
CA HIS A 172 11.54 3.09 -14.76
C HIS A 172 10.93 3.64 -16.05
N VAL A 173 11.76 4.33 -16.84
CA VAL A 173 11.34 5.00 -18.07
C VAL A 173 10.76 4.05 -19.13
N GLU A 174 11.05 2.75 -19.03
CA GLU A 174 10.53 1.71 -19.94
C GLU A 174 9.27 1.00 -19.43
N SER A 175 8.70 1.38 -18.28
CA SER A 175 7.50 0.73 -17.72
C SER A 175 6.23 1.52 -18.03
N PRO A 176 5.40 1.11 -19.01
CA PRO A 176 4.19 1.86 -19.34
C PRO A 176 3.20 1.93 -18.17
N GLU A 177 3.10 0.85 -17.37
CA GLU A 177 2.20 0.83 -16.21
C GLU A 177 2.63 1.84 -15.15
N LEU A 178 3.93 1.88 -14.81
CA LEU A 178 4.46 2.82 -13.83
C LEU A 178 4.29 4.26 -14.33
N GLN A 179 4.62 4.52 -15.60
CA GLN A 179 4.48 5.86 -16.17
C GLN A 179 3.02 6.32 -16.18
N THR A 180 2.08 5.44 -16.50
CA THR A 180 0.64 5.74 -16.43
C THR A 180 0.23 6.09 -15.00
N ALA A 181 0.57 5.25 -14.02
CA ALA A 181 0.26 5.51 -12.61
C ALA A 181 0.89 6.81 -12.09
N ALA A 182 2.11 7.13 -12.56
CA ALA A 182 2.80 8.36 -12.22
C ALA A 182 2.12 9.59 -12.81
N LEU A 183 1.76 9.58 -14.10
CA LEU A 183 1.05 10.68 -14.75
C LEU A 183 -0.33 10.92 -14.12
N GLU A 184 -1.07 9.85 -13.81
CA GLU A 184 -2.33 9.94 -13.04
C GLU A 184 -2.11 10.58 -11.66
N GLY A 185 -1.04 10.18 -10.96
CA GLY A 185 -0.68 10.76 -9.67
C GLY A 185 -0.34 12.25 -9.77
N LEU A 186 0.48 12.63 -10.75
CA LEU A 186 0.84 14.03 -11.00
C LEU A 186 -0.39 14.88 -11.36
N SER A 187 -1.32 14.37 -12.17
CA SER A 187 -2.59 15.06 -12.46
C SER A 187 -3.37 15.38 -11.19
N LYS A 188 -3.50 14.38 -10.28
CA LYS A 188 -4.18 14.58 -9.00
C LYS A 188 -3.52 15.65 -8.13
N TYR A 189 -2.20 15.70 -8.10
CA TYR A 189 -1.47 16.74 -7.36
C TYR A 189 -1.72 18.13 -7.94
N LEU A 190 -1.71 18.27 -9.27
CA LEU A 190 -2.01 19.54 -9.95
C LEU A 190 -3.44 20.02 -9.66
N GLU A 191 -4.42 19.12 -9.74
CA GLU A 191 -5.84 19.45 -9.53
C GLU A 191 -6.15 19.84 -8.08
N LYS A 192 -5.52 19.20 -7.09
CA LYS A 192 -5.89 19.33 -5.68
C LYS A 192 -4.97 20.25 -4.87
N ALA A 193 -3.67 20.23 -5.15
CA ALA A 193 -2.69 21.02 -4.41
C ALA A 193 -2.29 22.31 -5.14
N GLN A 194 -2.66 22.48 -6.41
CA GLN A 194 -2.18 23.57 -7.27
C GLN A 194 -0.64 23.66 -7.32
N CYS A 195 0.06 22.53 -7.14
CA CYS A 195 1.51 22.46 -6.99
C CYS A 195 2.24 22.40 -8.35
N VAL A 196 1.89 23.30 -9.28
CA VAL A 196 2.50 23.35 -10.62
C VAL A 196 4.02 23.49 -10.53
N GLU A 197 4.51 24.32 -9.59
CA GLU A 197 5.94 24.52 -9.34
C GLU A 197 6.63 23.22 -8.96
N ASP A 198 6.16 22.50 -7.92
CA ASP A 198 6.79 21.25 -7.48
C ASP A 198 6.83 20.18 -8.60
N VAL A 199 5.80 20.13 -9.47
CA VAL A 199 5.75 19.20 -10.60
C VAL A 199 6.71 19.60 -11.71
N THR A 200 6.82 20.90 -12.01
CA THR A 200 7.61 21.39 -13.16
C THR A 200 9.09 21.62 -12.82
N GLU A 201 9.42 21.89 -11.56
CA GLU A 201 10.78 22.05 -11.05
C GLU A 201 11.66 20.82 -11.30
N GLU A 202 12.98 21.05 -11.31
CA GLU A 202 14.01 20.01 -11.49
C GLU A 202 13.81 19.18 -12.78
N GLY A 203 13.38 19.85 -13.85
CA GLY A 203 13.18 19.23 -15.16
C GLY A 203 11.93 18.34 -15.25
N GLY A 204 10.99 18.42 -14.31
CA GLY A 204 9.79 17.59 -14.31
C GLY A 204 8.93 17.77 -15.57
N ALA A 205 8.81 18.99 -16.10
CA ALA A 205 8.11 19.23 -17.37
C ALA A 205 8.77 18.50 -18.56
N GLY A 206 10.11 18.45 -18.59
CA GLY A 206 10.87 17.73 -19.61
C GLY A 206 10.70 16.21 -19.49
N LEU A 207 10.72 15.70 -18.25
CA LEU A 207 10.49 14.29 -17.95
C LEU A 207 9.12 13.82 -18.44
N ILE A 208 8.05 14.56 -18.12
CA ILE A 208 6.68 14.24 -18.55
C ILE A 208 6.60 14.18 -20.08
N LYS A 209 7.13 15.20 -20.77
CA LYS A 209 7.14 15.23 -22.24
C LYS A 209 7.91 14.05 -22.84
N ALA A 210 9.07 13.70 -22.28
CA ALA A 210 9.88 12.59 -22.75
C ALA A 210 9.16 11.24 -22.60
N VAL A 211 8.51 11.02 -21.45
CA VAL A 211 7.71 9.82 -21.17
C VAL A 211 6.50 9.73 -22.11
N MET A 212 5.76 10.83 -22.27
CA MET A 212 4.62 10.86 -23.19
C MET A 212 5.04 10.60 -24.63
N ALA A 213 6.14 11.19 -25.09
CA ALA A 213 6.66 10.95 -26.44
C ALA A 213 7.04 9.48 -26.63
N ARG A 214 7.70 8.86 -25.63
CA ARG A 214 8.13 7.46 -25.68
C ARG A 214 6.96 6.48 -25.80
N HIS A 215 5.93 6.62 -24.98
CA HIS A 215 4.81 5.67 -24.94
C HIS A 215 3.64 6.04 -25.86
N SER A 216 3.68 7.19 -26.55
CA SER A 216 2.64 7.60 -27.51
C SER A 216 2.44 6.62 -28.68
N THR A 217 3.45 5.81 -28.99
CA THR A 217 3.43 4.85 -30.11
C THR A 217 2.91 3.47 -29.73
N GLU A 218 2.82 3.14 -28.43
CA GLU A 218 2.43 1.81 -27.95
C GLU A 218 0.91 1.64 -27.79
N SER A 219 0.15 2.74 -27.92
CA SER A 219 -1.31 2.74 -27.77
C SER A 219 -2.07 2.59 -29.11
N LYS A 220 -1.41 2.11 -30.17
CA LYS A 220 -2.04 1.78 -31.46
C LYS A 220 -2.22 0.27 -31.60
#